data_AF-A0A7W5C1C7-F1
#
_entry.id   AF-A0A7W5C1C7-F1
#
_cell.length_a   1.000
_cell.length_b   1.000
_cell.length_c   1.000
_cell.angle_alpha   90.00
_cell.angle_beta   90.00
_cell.angle_gamma   90.00
#
_symmetry.space_group_name_H-M   'P 1'
#
loop_
_entity.id
_entity.type
_entity.pdbx_description
1 polymer ?
#
loop_
_entity_poly.entity_id
_entity_poly.type
_entity_poly.pdbx_seq_one_letter_code
_entity_poly.pdbx_strand_id
1 'polypeptide(L)'
;MFAPTLSALAWENELFSLRSRWEHTTTAMPEARRADALEALAAEAKTLAQVNPDAAAVRVWQGIILASLARESGGLDALGAAKEARRVLESALELDPQGYHGSAYVTLGALYDRAPGWPVAFGDDDTAAQMFQRAEAIRPDGIDVNTYYAAFLEDEGRDAEALAHARRALNGPIREGREASDAALRAQARAMVERLGNE
;
A
#
# COMPACT_ATOMS: atom_id res chain seq x y z
N MET A 1 1.44 12.89 30.74
CA MET A 1 2.60 12.31 30.03
C MET A 1 2.55 10.81 30.30
N PHE A 2 1.98 10.01 29.40
CA PHE A 2 1.97 8.56 29.55
C PHE A 2 3.28 8.04 28.97
N ALA A 3 4.12 7.43 29.82
CA ALA A 3 5.31 6.75 29.35
C ALA A 3 4.88 5.49 28.57
N PRO A 4 5.44 5.23 27.37
CA PRO A 4 5.13 4.01 26.63
C PRO A 4 5.56 2.78 27.45
N THR A 5 4.75 1.73 27.41
CA THR A 5 5.07 0.46 28.07
C THR A 5 6.20 -0.25 27.34
N LEU A 6 6.97 -1.09 28.03
CA LEU A 6 8.05 -1.91 27.43
C LEU A 6 7.56 -2.74 26.23
N SER A 7 6.31 -3.20 26.27
CA SER A 7 5.67 -3.91 25.14
C SER A 7 5.43 -3.00 23.94
N ALA A 8 5.08 -1.73 24.15
CA ALA A 8 4.86 -0.76 23.07
C ALA A 8 6.15 -0.47 22.29
N LEU A 9 7.24 -0.23 23.03
CA LEU A 9 8.55 0.02 22.43
C LEU A 9 9.12 -1.21 21.69
N ALA A 10 8.73 -2.43 22.07
CA ALA A 10 9.19 -3.65 21.42
C ALA A 10 8.60 -3.81 20.02
N TRP A 11 7.26 -3.75 19.88
CA TRP A 11 6.63 -3.94 18.58
C TRP A 11 6.91 -2.78 17.61
N GLU A 12 7.12 -1.56 18.09
CA GLU A 12 7.49 -0.41 17.26
C GLU A 12 8.85 -0.63 16.58
N ASN A 13 9.84 -1.15 17.31
CA ASN A 13 11.16 -1.48 16.76
C ASN A 13 11.09 -2.64 15.76
N GLU A 14 10.31 -3.68 16.08
CA GLU A 14 10.08 -4.80 15.15
C GLU A 14 9.38 -4.33 13.88
N LEU A 15 8.37 -3.46 14.01
CA LEU A 15 7.68 -2.85 12.87
C LEU A 15 8.64 -2.00 12.04
N PHE A 16 9.50 -1.19 12.66
CA PHE A 16 10.53 -0.43 11.94
C PHE A 16 11.45 -1.35 11.12
N SER A 17 11.93 -2.44 11.70
CA SER A 17 12.75 -3.44 11.00
C SER A 17 12.00 -4.09 9.83
N LEU A 18 10.73 -4.47 10.06
CA LEU A 18 9.85 -5.05 9.04
C LEU A 18 9.67 -4.11 7.84
N ARG A 19 9.44 -2.82 8.11
CA ARG A 19 9.29 -1.77 7.09
C ARG A 19 10.54 -1.58 6.24
N SER A 20 11.70 -1.51 6.90
CA SER A 20 12.99 -1.36 6.22
C SER A 20 13.29 -2.54 5.30
N ARG A 21 13.02 -3.77 5.76
CA ARG A 21 13.18 -4.98 4.94
C ARG A 21 12.19 -5.02 3.78
N TRP A 22 10.92 -4.67 4.01
CA TRP A 22 9.93 -4.57 2.94
C TRP A 22 10.37 -3.59 1.85
N GLU A 23 10.86 -2.41 2.24
CA GLU A 23 11.33 -1.40 1.28
C GLU A 23 12.52 -1.92 0.48
N HIS A 24 13.52 -2.50 1.13
CA HIS A 24 14.66 -3.09 0.43
C HIS A 24 14.22 -4.18 -0.56
N THR A 25 13.32 -5.07 -0.14
CA THR A 25 12.80 -6.15 -0.99
C THR A 25 12.07 -5.60 -2.21
N THR A 26 11.23 -4.59 -2.06
CA THR A 26 10.41 -4.07 -3.17
C THR A 26 11.14 -3.10 -4.09
N THR A 27 12.27 -2.52 -3.66
CA THR A 27 12.98 -1.48 -4.44
C THR A 27 14.35 -1.90 -4.96
N ALA A 28 15.09 -2.76 -4.25
CA ALA A 28 16.48 -3.08 -4.56
C ALA A 28 16.72 -4.57 -4.85
N MET A 29 15.87 -5.46 -4.33
CA MET A 29 16.04 -6.89 -4.57
C MET A 29 15.69 -7.26 -6.03
N PRO A 30 16.40 -8.22 -6.65
CA PRO A 30 16.01 -8.78 -7.95
C PRO A 30 14.62 -9.42 -7.89
N GLU A 31 13.79 -9.17 -8.91
CA GLU A 31 12.39 -9.63 -9.01
C GLU A 31 12.23 -11.12 -8.70
N ALA A 32 13.11 -11.96 -9.24
CA ALA A 32 13.09 -13.42 -9.06
C ALA A 32 13.20 -13.89 -7.59
N ARG A 33 13.59 -13.01 -6.65
CA ARG A 33 13.69 -13.33 -5.21
C ARG A 33 12.64 -12.62 -4.35
N ARG A 34 11.86 -11.69 -4.93
CA ARG A 34 10.97 -10.83 -4.15
C ARG A 34 9.79 -11.60 -3.56
N ALA A 35 9.19 -12.50 -4.32
CA ALA A 35 8.03 -13.29 -3.86
C ALA A 35 8.38 -14.09 -2.60
N ASP A 36 9.42 -14.92 -2.64
CA ASP A 36 9.88 -15.72 -1.49
C ASP A 36 10.22 -14.84 -0.27
N ALA A 37 10.89 -13.70 -0.50
CA ALA A 37 11.24 -12.78 0.57
C ALA A 37 10.00 -12.09 1.19
N LEU A 38 9.00 -11.74 0.38
CA LEU A 38 7.75 -11.14 0.84
C LEU A 38 6.86 -12.16 1.55
N GLU A 39 6.88 -13.43 1.13
CA GLU A 39 6.16 -14.51 1.81
C GLU A 39 6.71 -14.71 3.23
N ALA A 40 8.03 -14.82 3.38
CA ALA A 40 8.67 -14.89 4.69
C ALA A 40 8.33 -13.66 5.56
N LEU A 41 8.41 -12.46 4.97
CA LEU A 41 8.10 -11.22 5.67
C LEU A 41 6.60 -11.11 6.06
N ALA A 42 5.69 -11.65 5.25
CA ALA A 42 4.27 -11.71 5.57
C ALA A 42 3.99 -12.63 6.77
N ALA A 43 4.72 -13.75 6.88
CA ALA A 43 4.62 -14.66 8.02
C ALA A 43 5.11 -14.01 9.32
N GLU A 44 6.21 -13.26 9.26
CA GLU A 44 6.71 -12.46 10.38
C GLU A 44 5.71 -11.37 10.79
N ALA A 45 5.18 -10.61 9.83
CA ALA A 45 4.19 -9.56 10.08
C ALA A 45 2.92 -10.12 10.74
N LYS A 46 2.47 -11.30 10.28
CA LYS A 46 1.33 -12.02 10.89
C LYS A 46 1.60 -12.38 12.34
N THR A 47 2.79 -12.89 12.65
CA THR A 47 3.18 -13.23 14.02
C THR A 47 3.20 -11.99 14.90
N LEU A 48 3.77 -10.88 14.40
CA LEU A 48 3.81 -9.61 15.11
C LEU A 48 2.38 -9.08 15.38
N ALA A 49 1.47 -9.21 14.42
CA ALA A 49 0.06 -8.81 14.57
C ALA A 49 -0.70 -9.68 15.59
N GLN A 50 -0.38 -10.98 15.67
CA GLN A 50 -0.98 -11.89 16.64
C GLN A 50 -0.55 -11.57 18.08
N VAL A 51 0.73 -11.21 18.27
CA VAL A 51 1.26 -10.82 19.59
C VAL A 51 0.79 -9.42 19.99
N ASN A 52 0.49 -8.54 19.01
CA ASN A 52 0.07 -7.15 19.25
C ASN A 52 -1.31 -6.88 18.61
N PRO A 53 -2.39 -7.49 19.12
CA PRO A 53 -3.71 -7.43 18.49
C PRO A 53 -4.37 -6.04 18.54
N ASP A 54 -3.84 -5.08 19.29
CA ASP A 54 -4.38 -3.71 19.31
C ASP A 54 -3.54 -2.74 18.46
N ALA A 55 -2.41 -3.19 17.91
CA ALA A 55 -1.53 -2.37 17.08
C ALA A 55 -2.03 -2.35 15.62
N ALA A 56 -2.96 -1.44 15.31
CA ALA A 56 -3.51 -1.27 13.96
C ALA A 56 -2.42 -1.10 12.88
N ALA A 57 -1.36 -0.33 13.20
CA ALA A 57 -0.21 -0.11 12.33
C ALA A 57 0.45 -1.43 11.86
N VAL A 58 0.58 -2.42 12.75
CA VAL A 58 1.16 -3.73 12.42
C VAL A 58 0.29 -4.47 11.41
N ARG A 59 -1.04 -4.44 11.58
CA ARG A 59 -1.96 -5.04 10.60
C ARG A 59 -1.93 -4.32 9.25
N VAL A 60 -1.88 -2.99 9.24
CA VAL A 60 -1.76 -2.24 7.98
C VAL A 60 -0.51 -2.69 7.22
N TRP A 61 0.62 -2.81 7.92
CA TRP A 61 1.86 -3.27 7.31
C TRP A 61 1.85 -4.73 6.87
N GLN A 62 1.21 -5.63 7.64
CA GLN A 62 0.95 -6.99 7.18
C GLN A 62 0.16 -6.99 5.86
N GLY A 63 -0.89 -6.17 5.77
CA GLY A 63 -1.68 -6.01 4.56
C GLY A 63 -0.88 -5.46 3.36
N ILE A 64 -0.03 -4.45 3.58
CA ILE A 64 0.87 -3.90 2.56
C ILE A 64 1.84 -4.97 2.03
N ILE A 65 2.42 -5.78 2.92
CA ILE A 65 3.35 -6.84 2.53
C ILE A 65 2.63 -7.91 1.73
N LEU A 66 1.43 -8.32 2.14
CA LEU A 66 0.61 -9.29 1.41
C LEU A 66 0.17 -8.76 0.03
N ALA A 67 -0.22 -7.49 -0.07
CA ALA A 67 -0.56 -6.86 -1.34
C ALA A 67 0.68 -6.78 -2.26
N SER A 68 1.86 -6.54 -1.69
CA SER A 68 3.12 -6.57 -2.43
C SER A 68 3.42 -7.99 -2.91
N LEU A 69 3.26 -9.01 -2.05
CA LEU A 69 3.41 -10.41 -2.43
C LEU A 69 2.49 -10.77 -3.59
N ALA A 70 1.21 -10.39 -3.50
CA ALA A 70 0.24 -10.62 -4.56
C ALA A 70 0.69 -10.04 -5.92
N ARG A 71 1.34 -8.88 -5.92
CA ARG A 71 1.88 -8.23 -7.13
C ARG A 71 3.11 -8.94 -7.70
N GLU A 72 3.99 -9.44 -6.86
CA GLU A 72 5.20 -10.16 -7.30
C GLU A 72 4.92 -11.63 -7.63
N SER A 73 3.81 -12.18 -7.16
CA SER A 73 3.33 -13.54 -7.45
C SER A 73 2.42 -13.56 -8.69
N GLY A 74 2.19 -14.75 -9.26
CA GLY A 74 1.25 -14.97 -10.36
C GLY A 74 0.19 -16.01 -10.03
N GLY A 75 -0.89 -16.06 -10.81
CA GLY A 75 -1.90 -17.12 -10.73
C GLY A 75 -2.67 -17.17 -9.40
N LEU A 76 -2.87 -18.37 -8.87
CA LEU A 76 -3.71 -18.59 -7.67
C LEU A 76 -3.05 -18.08 -6.38
N ASP A 77 -1.72 -18.09 -6.31
CA ASP A 77 -0.98 -17.61 -5.13
C ASP A 77 -1.14 -16.10 -4.96
N ALA A 78 -1.08 -15.36 -6.08
CA ALA A 78 -1.38 -13.93 -6.10
C ALA A 78 -2.79 -13.63 -5.58
N LEU A 79 -3.78 -14.41 -6.02
CA LEU A 79 -5.17 -14.23 -5.61
C LEU A 79 -5.38 -14.52 -4.10
N GLY A 80 -4.73 -15.57 -3.58
CA GLY A 80 -4.76 -15.90 -2.16
C GLY A 80 -4.19 -14.77 -1.30
N ALA A 81 -3.01 -14.27 -1.69
CA ALA A 81 -2.35 -13.14 -1.01
C ALA A 81 -3.20 -11.86 -1.07
N ALA A 82 -3.82 -11.55 -2.21
CA ALA A 82 -4.69 -10.37 -2.37
C ALA A 82 -5.94 -10.45 -1.48
N LYS A 83 -6.60 -11.61 -1.41
CA LYS A 83 -7.78 -11.82 -0.55
C LYS A 83 -7.43 -11.66 0.93
N GLU A 84 -6.29 -12.21 1.35
CA GLU A 84 -5.81 -12.07 2.72
C GLU A 84 -5.40 -10.63 3.04
N ALA A 85 -4.71 -9.95 2.11
CA ALA A 85 -4.36 -8.54 2.25
C ALA A 85 -5.60 -7.67 2.50
N ARG A 86 -6.64 -7.82 1.67
CA ARG A 86 -7.91 -7.11 1.82
C ARG A 86 -8.49 -7.32 3.21
N ARG A 87 -8.66 -8.58 3.62
CA ARG A 87 -9.25 -8.94 4.93
C ARG A 87 -8.48 -8.32 6.10
N VAL A 88 -7.14 -8.36 6.04
CA VAL A 88 -6.28 -7.80 7.09
C VAL A 88 -6.41 -6.27 7.14
N LEU A 89 -6.41 -5.60 5.98
CA LEU A 89 -6.54 -4.15 5.90
C LEU A 89 -7.93 -3.67 6.36
N GLU A 90 -9.00 -4.34 5.96
CA GLU A 90 -10.36 -4.07 6.46
C GLU A 90 -10.42 -4.18 7.99
N SER A 91 -9.85 -5.25 8.57
CA SER A 91 -9.78 -5.39 10.03
C SER A 91 -8.91 -4.32 10.70
N ALA A 92 -7.89 -3.79 10.01
CA ALA A 92 -7.08 -2.69 10.54
C ALA A 92 -7.88 -1.38 10.58
N LEU A 93 -8.78 -1.15 9.62
CA LEU A 93 -9.66 0.01 9.59
C LEU A 93 -10.70 0.01 10.71
N GLU A 94 -11.10 -1.18 11.20
CA GLU A 94 -11.96 -1.29 12.38
C GLU A 94 -11.26 -0.81 13.66
N LEU A 95 -9.93 -0.98 13.74
CA LEU A 95 -9.11 -0.53 14.88
C LEU A 95 -8.68 0.93 14.76
N ASP A 96 -8.31 1.36 13.56
CA ASP A 96 -7.91 2.73 13.24
C ASP A 96 -8.61 3.19 11.96
N PRO A 97 -9.69 3.98 12.07
CA PRO A 97 -10.41 4.54 10.92
C PRO A 97 -9.60 5.56 10.09
N GLN A 98 -8.41 5.95 10.53
CA GLN A 98 -7.45 6.71 9.70
C GLN A 98 -6.56 5.78 8.86
N GLY A 99 -6.61 4.47 9.07
CA GLY A 99 -5.92 3.46 8.27
C GLY A 99 -4.42 3.67 8.20
N TYR A 100 -3.79 4.02 9.33
CA TYR A 100 -2.38 4.37 9.40
C TYR A 100 -2.01 5.47 8.40
N HIS A 101 -2.54 6.67 8.63
CA HIS A 101 -2.35 7.85 7.78
C HIS A 101 -2.72 7.60 6.30
N GLY A 102 -3.83 6.89 6.07
CA GLY A 102 -4.39 6.61 4.76
C GLY A 102 -3.76 5.43 4.01
N SER A 103 -2.68 4.83 4.52
CA SER A 103 -1.96 3.76 3.82
C SER A 103 -2.79 2.48 3.62
N ALA A 104 -3.69 2.15 4.54
CA ALA A 104 -4.63 1.03 4.34
C ALA A 104 -5.57 1.29 3.16
N TYR A 105 -6.11 2.51 3.05
CA TYR A 105 -7.01 2.91 1.98
C TYR A 105 -6.32 2.91 0.61
N VAL A 106 -5.11 3.46 0.48
CA VAL A 106 -4.34 3.38 -0.78
C VAL A 106 -4.15 1.93 -1.22
N THR A 107 -3.80 1.06 -0.29
CA THR A 107 -3.54 -0.34 -0.58
C THR A 107 -4.82 -1.09 -0.96
N LEU A 108 -5.93 -0.84 -0.25
CA LEU A 108 -7.23 -1.39 -0.59
C LEU A 108 -7.69 -0.93 -1.98
N GLY A 109 -7.56 0.37 -2.30
CA GLY A 109 -7.87 0.91 -3.61
C GLY A 109 -7.14 0.16 -4.72
N ALA A 110 -5.82 -0.01 -4.57
CA ALA A 110 -5.00 -0.75 -5.53
C ALA A 110 -5.36 -2.24 -5.66
N LEU A 111 -5.87 -2.87 -4.58
CA LEU A 111 -6.33 -4.27 -4.59
C LEU A 111 -7.69 -4.41 -5.29
N TYR A 112 -8.63 -3.51 -5.04
CA TYR A 112 -9.94 -3.51 -5.67
C TYR A 112 -9.85 -3.21 -7.18
N ASP A 113 -8.96 -2.31 -7.57
CA ASP A 113 -8.63 -1.97 -8.95
C ASP A 113 -8.04 -3.17 -9.73
N ARG A 114 -7.11 -3.92 -9.12
CA ARG A 114 -6.35 -4.97 -9.85
C ARG A 114 -6.95 -6.38 -9.77
N ALA A 115 -7.80 -6.66 -8.78
CA ALA A 115 -8.34 -8.00 -8.62
C ALA A 115 -9.40 -8.28 -9.70
N PRO A 116 -9.57 -9.54 -10.13
CA PRO A 116 -10.73 -9.89 -10.95
C PRO A 116 -12.06 -9.60 -10.22
N GLY A 117 -13.10 -9.25 -10.97
CA GLY A 117 -14.43 -9.06 -10.40
C GLY A 117 -15.10 -10.33 -9.88
N TRP A 118 -16.34 -10.17 -9.42
CA TRP A 118 -17.21 -11.28 -9.05
C TRP A 118 -17.54 -12.16 -10.29
N PRO A 119 -17.62 -13.51 -10.17
CA PRO A 119 -17.60 -14.32 -8.95
C PRO A 119 -16.22 -14.85 -8.53
N VAL A 120 -15.16 -14.52 -9.26
CA VAL A 120 -13.83 -15.14 -9.06
C VAL A 120 -13.10 -14.53 -7.86
N ALA A 121 -13.15 -13.19 -7.78
CA ALA A 121 -12.49 -12.44 -6.72
C ALA A 121 -13.36 -11.26 -6.27
N PHE A 122 -12.75 -10.11 -5.99
CA PHE A 122 -13.38 -9.00 -5.30
C PHE A 122 -13.14 -7.65 -5.95
N GLY A 123 -12.56 -7.61 -7.14
CA GLY A 123 -12.32 -6.35 -7.85
C GLY A 123 -13.61 -5.59 -8.09
N ASP A 124 -13.54 -4.28 -7.92
CA ASP A 124 -14.69 -3.37 -7.95
C ASP A 124 -14.18 -1.92 -8.06
N ASP A 125 -14.28 -1.32 -9.25
CA ASP A 125 -13.71 -0.01 -9.55
C ASP A 125 -14.37 1.12 -8.74
N ASP A 126 -15.67 1.00 -8.48
CA ASP A 126 -16.41 1.94 -7.63
C ASP A 126 -15.87 1.93 -6.19
N THR A 127 -15.56 0.75 -5.66
CA THR A 127 -14.93 0.61 -4.34
C THR A 127 -13.49 1.10 -4.38
N ALA A 128 -12.73 0.81 -5.43
CA ALA A 128 -11.37 1.31 -5.60
C ALA A 128 -11.33 2.84 -5.55
N ALA A 129 -12.21 3.50 -6.30
CA ALA A 129 -12.36 4.95 -6.31
C ALA A 129 -12.65 5.51 -4.90
N GLN A 130 -13.59 4.90 -4.17
CA GLN A 130 -13.92 5.32 -2.80
C GLN A 130 -12.72 5.21 -1.85
N MET A 131 -11.94 4.12 -1.97
CA MET A 131 -10.73 3.93 -1.16
C MET A 131 -9.67 5.00 -1.48
N PHE A 132 -9.43 5.31 -2.75
CA PHE A 132 -8.47 6.35 -3.13
C PHE A 132 -8.92 7.75 -2.69
N GLN A 133 -10.19 8.09 -2.86
CA GLN A 133 -10.76 9.36 -2.37
C GLN A 133 -10.62 9.50 -0.85
N ARG A 134 -10.83 8.40 -0.11
CA ARG A 134 -10.63 8.40 1.34
C ARG A 134 -9.16 8.58 1.72
N ALA A 135 -8.24 7.94 1.01
CA ALA A 135 -6.81 8.12 1.21
C ALA A 135 -6.36 9.56 0.93
N GLU A 136 -6.87 10.17 -0.15
CA GLU A 136 -6.62 11.57 -0.51
C GLU A 136 -7.13 12.52 0.57
N ALA A 137 -8.35 12.32 1.08
CA ALA A 137 -8.90 13.14 2.14
C ALA A 137 -8.04 13.12 3.43
N ILE A 138 -7.37 12.00 3.72
CA ILE A 138 -6.49 11.85 4.89
C ILE A 138 -5.10 12.45 4.62
N ARG A 139 -4.55 12.21 3.43
CA ARG A 139 -3.18 12.62 3.08
C ARG A 139 -3.15 13.19 1.65
N PRO A 140 -3.64 14.43 1.46
CA PRO A 140 -3.88 15.02 0.14
C PRO A 140 -2.61 15.18 -0.68
N ASP A 141 -1.46 15.41 -0.03
CA ASP A 141 -0.16 15.57 -0.68
C ASP A 141 0.66 14.27 -0.69
N GLY A 142 0.10 13.13 -0.28
CA GLY A 142 0.84 11.87 -0.20
C GLY A 142 1.35 11.40 -1.57
N ILE A 143 2.64 11.09 -1.68
CA ILE A 143 3.26 10.62 -2.93
C ILE A 143 2.58 9.34 -3.41
N ASP A 144 2.49 8.31 -2.55
CA ASP A 144 1.80 7.07 -2.87
C ASP A 144 0.33 7.27 -3.17
N VAL A 145 -0.38 8.05 -2.34
CA VAL A 145 -1.81 8.33 -2.53
C VAL A 145 -2.07 8.83 -3.94
N ASN A 146 -1.33 9.88 -4.35
CA ASN A 146 -1.57 10.52 -5.63
C ASN A 146 -0.99 9.72 -6.80
N THR A 147 0.13 8.99 -6.64
CA THR A 147 0.65 8.13 -7.72
C THR A 147 -0.30 6.97 -8.00
N TYR A 148 -0.78 6.26 -6.97
CA TYR A 148 -1.71 5.14 -7.17
C TYR A 148 -3.08 5.61 -7.65
N TYR A 149 -3.59 6.73 -7.13
CA TYR A 149 -4.87 7.25 -7.60
C TYR A 149 -4.78 7.75 -9.04
N ALA A 150 -3.66 8.38 -9.43
CA ALA A 150 -3.44 8.78 -10.81
C ALA A 150 -3.42 7.56 -11.76
N ALA A 151 -2.77 6.46 -11.35
CA ALA A 151 -2.76 5.23 -12.16
C ALA A 151 -4.17 4.65 -12.34
N PHE A 152 -4.96 4.58 -11.27
CA PHE A 152 -6.35 4.16 -11.34
C PHE A 152 -7.19 5.06 -12.27
N LEU A 153 -7.05 6.38 -12.14
CA LEU A 153 -7.80 7.33 -12.98
C LEU A 153 -7.42 7.21 -14.45
N GLU A 154 -6.15 6.94 -14.76
CA GLU A 154 -5.69 6.71 -16.11
C GLU A 154 -6.24 5.40 -16.69
N ASP A 155 -6.24 4.32 -15.90
CA ASP A 155 -6.84 3.03 -16.32
C ASP A 155 -8.36 3.17 -16.60
N GLU A 156 -9.03 4.09 -15.89
CA GLU A 156 -10.43 4.49 -16.11
C GLU A 156 -10.64 5.49 -17.27
N GLY A 157 -9.57 5.90 -17.97
CA GLY A 157 -9.61 6.86 -19.08
C GLY A 157 -9.88 8.32 -18.67
N ARG A 158 -9.62 8.67 -17.40
CA ARG A 158 -9.79 10.01 -16.83
C ARG A 158 -8.47 10.78 -16.79
N ASP A 159 -7.84 10.90 -17.96
CA ASP A 159 -6.45 11.36 -18.12
C ASP A 159 -6.18 12.76 -17.54
N ALA A 160 -7.12 13.68 -17.66
CA ALA A 160 -6.98 15.03 -17.10
C ALA A 160 -6.87 15.01 -15.56
N GLU A 161 -7.62 14.13 -14.92
CA GLU A 161 -7.59 13.96 -13.46
C GLU A 161 -6.34 13.17 -13.04
N ALA A 162 -6.00 12.10 -13.77
CA ALA A 162 -4.76 11.36 -13.57
C ALA A 162 -3.54 12.29 -13.63
N LEU A 163 -3.46 13.15 -14.64
CA LEU A 163 -2.39 14.14 -14.78
C LEU A 163 -2.33 15.11 -13.59
N ALA A 164 -3.47 15.55 -13.07
CA ALA A 164 -3.53 16.44 -11.91
C ALA A 164 -2.97 15.75 -10.65
N HIS A 165 -3.35 14.50 -10.39
CA HIS A 165 -2.83 13.71 -9.27
C HIS A 165 -1.35 13.38 -9.44
N ALA A 166 -0.90 12.97 -10.64
CA ALA A 166 0.51 12.71 -10.91
C ALA A 166 1.39 13.94 -10.64
N ARG A 167 0.95 15.13 -11.04
CA ARG A 167 1.64 16.40 -10.72
C ARG A 167 1.68 16.68 -9.21
N ARG A 168 0.63 16.33 -8.46
CA ARG A 168 0.64 16.47 -6.99
C ARG A 168 1.63 15.51 -6.35
N ALA A 169 1.69 14.25 -6.81
CA ALA A 169 2.63 13.25 -6.31
C ALA A 169 4.11 13.69 -6.44
N LEU A 170 4.46 14.40 -7.51
CA LEU A 170 5.82 14.94 -7.70
C LEU A 170 6.25 15.92 -6.60
N ASN A 171 5.30 16.63 -6.00
CA ASN A 171 5.54 17.67 -4.99
C ASN A 171 5.26 17.18 -3.55
N GLY A 172 4.73 15.97 -3.38
CA GLY A 172 4.38 15.41 -2.07
C GLY A 172 5.59 15.21 -1.14
N PRO A 173 5.44 15.21 0.19
CA PRO A 173 6.54 14.99 1.11
C PRO A 173 7.02 13.53 1.10
N ILE A 174 8.33 13.32 1.23
CA ILE A 174 8.91 11.99 1.39
C ILE A 174 8.54 11.46 2.78
N ARG A 175 8.08 10.22 2.86
CA ARG A 175 7.74 9.57 4.12
C ARG A 175 9.01 8.97 4.75
N GLU A 176 9.19 9.20 6.04
CA GLU A 176 10.31 8.65 6.81
C GLU A 176 10.32 7.12 6.75
N GLY A 177 11.45 6.53 6.37
CA GLY A 177 11.61 5.07 6.21
C GLY A 177 10.78 4.49 5.06
N ARG A 178 10.60 5.28 4.00
CA ARG A 178 9.97 4.95 2.70
C ARG A 178 10.64 5.70 1.54
N GLU A 179 11.87 6.18 1.73
CA GLU A 179 12.55 7.10 0.81
C GLU A 179 12.76 6.49 -0.58
N ALA A 180 13.17 5.22 -0.64
CA ALA A 180 13.40 4.52 -1.90
C ALA A 180 12.08 4.23 -2.63
N SER A 181 11.05 3.87 -1.87
CA SER A 181 9.70 3.63 -2.37
C SER A 181 9.09 4.90 -2.96
N ASP A 182 9.22 6.01 -2.25
CA ASP A 182 8.71 7.32 -2.68
C ASP A 182 9.49 7.87 -3.89
N ALA A 183 10.79 7.61 -3.98
CA ALA A 183 11.58 7.91 -5.17
C ALA A 183 11.08 7.13 -6.40
N ALA A 184 10.80 5.83 -6.25
CA ALA A 184 10.24 5.01 -7.31
C ALA A 184 8.84 5.48 -7.74
N LEU A 185 7.96 5.82 -6.79
CA LEU A 185 6.62 6.33 -7.07
C LEU A 185 6.64 7.70 -7.75
N ARG A 186 7.58 8.58 -7.40
CA ARG A 186 7.78 9.86 -8.12
C ARG A 186 8.29 9.64 -9.54
N ALA A 187 9.13 8.63 -9.77
CA ALA A 187 9.57 8.30 -11.12
C ALA A 187 8.38 7.84 -11.99
N GLN A 188 7.49 7.01 -11.44
CA GLN A 188 6.25 6.61 -12.11
C GLN A 188 5.34 7.81 -12.39
N ALA A 189 5.12 8.68 -11.41
CA ALA A 189 4.33 9.91 -11.59
C ALA A 189 4.92 10.83 -12.67
N ARG A 190 6.26 10.95 -12.74
CA ARG A 190 6.93 11.74 -13.78
C ARG A 190 6.66 11.18 -15.17
N ALA A 191 6.79 9.86 -15.34
CA ALA A 191 6.51 9.21 -16.61
C ALA A 191 5.04 9.41 -17.05
N MET A 192 4.10 9.39 -16.11
CA MET A 192 2.69 9.66 -16.38
C MET A 192 2.46 11.12 -16.80
N VAL A 193 3.09 12.09 -16.13
CA VAL A 193 3.02 13.51 -16.52
C VAL A 193 3.58 13.73 -17.93
N GLU A 194 4.68 13.07 -18.28
CA GLU A 194 5.27 13.16 -19.62
C GLU A 194 4.38 12.53 -20.69
N ARG A 195 3.69 11.44 -20.38
CA ARG A 195 2.78 10.78 -21.32
C ARG A 195 1.49 11.58 -21.52
N LEU A 196 0.78 11.89 -20.44
CA LEU A 196 -0.54 12.54 -20.46
C LEU A 196 -0.47 14.05 -20.71
N GLY A 197 0.67 14.69 -20.45
CA GLY A 197 0.85 16.14 -20.63
C GLY A 197 1.15 16.55 -22.07
N ASN A 198 1.38 15.59 -22.96
CA ASN A 198 1.72 15.81 -24.37
C ASN A 198 0.56 15.46 -25.33
N GLU A 199 -0.60 15.11 -24.79
CA GLU A 199 -1.86 14.84 -25.50
C GLU A 199 -2.74 16.10 -25.59
#